data_AF-A0A7Y5F805-F1
#
_entry.id   AF-A0A7Y5F805-F1
#
_cell.length_a   1.000
_cell.length_b   1.000
_cell.length_c   1.000
_cell.angle_alpha   90.00
_cell.angle_beta   90.00
_cell.angle_gamma   90.00
#
_symmetry.space_group_name_H-M   'P 1'
#
loop_
_entity.id
_entity.type
_entity.pdbx_description
1 polymer ?
#
loop_
_entity_poly.entity_id
_entity_poly.type
_entity_poly.pdbx_seq_one_letter_code
_entity_poly.pdbx_strand_id
1 'polypeptide(L)'
;MELQTFTVREVAERLGVAEPTVYYWVANGMLGHKRKSRRILFTDSDLDDFARSHSAPRPRIRRGEPVNVVNPCRRGPLGYAIVKNQIHLVPDEARLVRFVYDVYALSGDIHTVLQFLNTRSMFPAEHSPWNRELLYSVLSNPIYRGWLPKTKRKELATKLDFRRAVFQPIVSRELYSRVRTLLAREQRRDES
;
A
#
# COMPACT_ATOMS: atom_id res chain seq x y z
N MET A 1 -37.11 -24.28 29.90
CA MET A 1 -36.54 -23.59 28.73
C MET A 1 -35.40 -24.46 28.22
N GLU A 2 -35.55 -25.05 27.05
CA GLU A 2 -34.44 -25.77 26.40
C GLU A 2 -33.38 -24.73 26.02
N LEU A 3 -32.16 -24.87 26.53
CA LEU A 3 -31.05 -24.01 26.12
C LEU A 3 -30.74 -24.34 24.66
N GLN A 4 -30.98 -23.39 23.77
CA GLN A 4 -30.63 -23.56 22.37
C GLN A 4 -29.11 -23.76 22.28
N THR A 5 -28.70 -24.83 21.60
CA THR A 5 -27.29 -25.15 21.41
C THR A 5 -26.93 -24.99 19.95
N PHE A 6 -25.82 -24.31 19.70
CA PHE A 6 -25.30 -24.01 18.37
C PHE A 6 -24.04 -24.82 18.11
N THR A 7 -23.87 -25.23 16.85
CA THR A 7 -22.63 -25.83 16.34
C THR A 7 -21.62 -24.75 15.96
N VAL A 8 -20.36 -25.16 15.76
CA VAL A 8 -19.28 -24.26 15.30
C VAL A 8 -19.67 -23.47 14.05
N ARG A 9 -20.34 -24.14 13.10
CA ARG A 9 -20.80 -23.52 11.87
C ARG A 9 -21.85 -22.44 12.11
N GLU A 10 -22.88 -22.74 12.91
CA GLU A 10 -23.95 -21.79 13.24
C GLU A 10 -23.42 -20.58 14.00
N VAL A 11 -22.45 -20.79 14.90
CA VAL A 11 -21.76 -19.70 15.60
C VAL A 11 -20.93 -18.85 14.63
N ALA A 12 -20.21 -19.47 13.69
CA ALA A 12 -19.43 -18.76 12.69
C ALA A 12 -20.32 -17.88 11.79
N GLU A 13 -21.46 -18.41 11.33
CA GLU A 13 -22.45 -17.67 10.54
C GLU A 13 -23.05 -16.51 11.34
N ARG A 14 -23.43 -16.74 12.61
CA ARG A 14 -24.03 -15.71 13.49
C ARG A 14 -23.06 -14.58 13.84
N LEU A 15 -21.77 -14.88 13.98
CA LEU A 15 -20.73 -13.89 14.29
C LEU A 15 -20.08 -13.30 13.02
N GLY A 16 -20.44 -13.77 11.82
CA GLY A 16 -19.88 -13.30 10.55
C GLY A 16 -18.37 -13.60 10.40
N VAL A 17 -17.89 -14.69 10.99
CA VAL A 17 -16.47 -15.10 10.95
C VAL A 17 -16.30 -16.47 10.29
N ALA A 18 -15.05 -16.86 10.00
CA ALA A 18 -14.78 -18.18 9.44
C ALA A 18 -14.73 -19.24 10.55
N GLU A 19 -15.20 -20.47 10.28
CA GLU A 19 -15.16 -21.60 11.24
C GLU A 19 -13.77 -21.84 11.88
N PRO A 20 -12.62 -21.74 11.16
CA PRO A 20 -11.30 -21.88 11.78
C PRO A 20 -11.03 -20.86 12.88
N THR A 21 -11.63 -19.67 12.79
CA THR A 21 -11.53 -18.64 13.83
C THR A 21 -12.27 -19.06 15.10
N VAL A 22 -13.44 -19.69 14.96
CA VAL A 22 -14.18 -20.25 16.10
C VAL A 22 -13.40 -21.41 16.75
N TYR A 23 -12.81 -22.30 15.95
CA TYR A 23 -11.91 -23.35 16.47
C TYR A 23 -10.70 -22.77 17.21
N TYR A 24 -10.11 -21.69 16.69
CA TYR A 24 -9.01 -20.99 17.35
C TYR A 24 -9.45 -20.43 18.71
N TRP A 25 -10.64 -19.82 18.82
CA TRP A 25 -11.14 -19.32 20.10
C TRP A 25 -11.37 -20.42 21.12
N VAL A 26 -11.93 -21.55 20.68
CA VAL A 26 -12.12 -22.72 21.54
C VAL A 26 -10.77 -23.29 21.99
N ALA A 27 -9.80 -23.42 21.09
CA ALA A 27 -8.47 -23.96 21.40
C ALA A 27 -7.66 -23.09 22.38
N ASN A 28 -7.87 -21.77 22.35
CA ASN A 28 -7.20 -20.81 23.24
C ASN A 28 -8.06 -20.46 24.48
N GLY A 29 -9.18 -21.14 24.71
CA GLY A 29 -10.06 -20.90 25.87
C GLY A 29 -10.78 -19.55 25.87
N MET A 30 -10.83 -18.85 24.73
CA MET A 30 -11.48 -17.55 24.59
C MET A 30 -13.00 -17.66 24.45
N LEU A 31 -13.50 -18.77 23.91
CA LEU A 31 -14.93 -19.02 23.75
C LEU A 31 -15.35 -20.23 24.59
N GLY A 32 -16.27 -19.99 25.53
CA GLY A 32 -16.90 -21.03 26.34
C GLY A 32 -17.60 -22.05 25.44
N HIS A 33 -17.45 -23.34 25.76
CA HIS A 33 -18.07 -24.39 24.96
C HIS A 33 -18.43 -25.59 25.82
N LYS A 34 -19.45 -26.33 25.37
CA LYS A 34 -19.83 -27.63 25.92
C LYS A 34 -19.47 -28.71 24.92
N ARG A 35 -18.77 -29.75 25.38
CA ARG A 35 -18.51 -30.94 24.57
C ARG A 35 -19.63 -31.95 24.79
N LYS A 36 -20.30 -32.34 23.70
CA LYS A 36 -21.23 -33.47 23.70
C LYS A 36 -20.71 -34.50 22.70
N SER A 37 -20.15 -35.60 23.21
CA SER A 37 -19.43 -36.60 22.41
C SER A 37 -18.29 -35.95 21.60
N ARG A 38 -18.20 -36.18 20.28
CA ARG A 38 -17.19 -35.60 19.37
C ARG A 38 -17.53 -34.20 18.85
N ARG A 39 -18.60 -33.55 19.32
CA ARG A 39 -19.02 -32.24 18.83
C ARG A 39 -18.83 -31.14 19.88
N ILE A 40 -18.44 -29.96 19.39
CA ILE A 40 -18.34 -28.73 20.16
C ILE A 40 -19.66 -27.98 19.97
N LEU A 41 -20.33 -27.69 21.09
CA LEU A 41 -21.61 -26.97 21.14
C LEU A 41 -21.47 -25.72 21.99
N PHE A 42 -22.22 -24.68 21.63
CA PHE A 42 -22.24 -23.38 22.29
C PHE A 42 -23.66 -23.06 22.74
N THR A 43 -23.83 -22.45 23.90
CA THR A 43 -25.13 -21.91 24.35
C THR A 43 -25.19 -20.41 24.09
N ASP A 44 -26.40 -19.82 24.06
CA ASP A 44 -26.54 -18.35 23.95
C ASP A 44 -25.76 -17.62 25.06
N SER A 45 -25.72 -18.17 26.28
CA SER A 45 -24.92 -17.60 27.38
C SER A 45 -23.41 -17.57 27.07
N ASP A 46 -22.87 -18.63 26.45
CA ASP A 46 -21.44 -18.67 26.06
C ASP A 46 -21.11 -17.58 25.02
N LEU A 47 -22.05 -17.28 24.12
CA LEU A 47 -21.92 -16.24 23.10
C LEU A 47 -22.06 -14.84 23.69
N ASP A 48 -22.99 -14.65 24.62
CA ASP A 48 -23.20 -13.38 25.31
C ASP A 48 -22.01 -13.02 26.20
N ASP A 49 -21.47 -13.98 26.94
CA ASP A 49 -20.27 -13.79 27.77
C ASP A 49 -19.04 -13.48 26.90
N PHE A 50 -18.93 -14.12 25.73
CA PHE A 50 -17.92 -13.81 24.75
C PHE A 50 -18.06 -12.38 24.20
N ALA A 51 -19.27 -11.95 23.84
CA ALA A 51 -19.53 -10.60 23.32
C ALA A 51 -19.26 -9.50 24.36
N ARG A 52 -19.48 -9.78 25.65
CA ARG A 52 -19.17 -8.85 26.76
C ARG A 52 -17.69 -8.77 27.08
N SER A 53 -16.98 -9.91 27.05
CA SER A 53 -15.56 -10.01 27.43
C SER A 53 -14.60 -9.63 26.31
N HIS A 54 -14.96 -9.95 25.08
CA HIS A 54 -14.18 -9.64 23.89
C HIS A 54 -15.04 -8.73 23.01
N SER A 55 -14.68 -7.44 22.89
CA SER A 55 -15.15 -6.64 21.76
C SER A 55 -14.85 -7.43 20.51
N ALA A 56 -15.88 -8.03 19.91
CA ALA A 56 -15.74 -9.07 18.90
C ALA A 56 -14.65 -8.66 17.92
N PRO A 57 -13.63 -9.51 17.65
CA PRO A 57 -12.64 -9.17 16.65
C PRO A 57 -13.42 -8.89 15.38
N ARG A 58 -13.39 -7.62 14.96
CA ARG A 58 -14.13 -7.14 13.79
C ARG A 58 -13.94 -8.19 12.71
N PRO A 59 -15.02 -8.65 12.06
CA PRO A 59 -14.91 -9.67 11.04
C PRO A 59 -13.70 -9.30 10.20
N ARG A 60 -12.75 -10.23 10.08
CA ARG A 60 -11.77 -10.10 9.00
C ARG A 60 -12.66 -10.10 7.78
N ILE A 61 -12.99 -8.89 7.31
CA ILE A 61 -13.37 -8.61 5.94
C ILE A 61 -12.49 -9.59 5.21
N ARG A 62 -13.08 -10.53 4.45
CA ARG A 62 -12.34 -11.22 3.42
C ARG A 62 -11.76 -10.07 2.62
N ARG A 63 -10.54 -9.65 2.97
CA ARG A 63 -9.80 -8.70 2.18
C ARG A 63 -9.73 -9.51 0.90
N GLY A 64 -10.55 -9.13 -0.08
CA GLY A 64 -10.06 -9.12 -1.45
C GLY A 64 -8.65 -8.62 -1.28
N GLU A 65 -7.74 -9.58 -1.48
CA GLU A 65 -6.30 -9.54 -1.21
C GLU A 65 -5.88 -8.08 -1.03
N PRO A 66 -5.42 -7.62 0.15
CA PRO A 66 -5.10 -6.20 0.29
C PRO A 66 -4.19 -5.88 -0.88
N VAL A 67 -4.70 -5.04 -1.80
CA VAL A 67 -3.98 -4.62 -3.00
C VAL A 67 -2.64 -4.19 -2.47
N ASN A 68 -1.62 -5.02 -2.72
CA ASN A 68 -0.44 -5.14 -1.89
C ASN A 68 -0.11 -3.83 -1.19
N VAL A 69 -0.43 -3.69 0.10
CA VAL A 69 0.18 -2.62 0.91
C VAL A 69 1.60 -3.09 1.12
N VAL A 70 2.39 -2.93 0.05
CA VAL A 70 3.80 -3.23 0.06
C VAL A 70 4.39 -2.25 1.05
N ASN A 71 4.90 -2.76 2.16
CA ASN A 71 5.74 -1.97 3.04
C ASN A 71 6.90 -1.43 2.18
N PRO A 72 7.02 -0.11 1.93
CA PRO A 72 7.93 0.46 0.92
C PRO A 72 9.42 0.28 1.25
N CYS A 73 9.74 -0.43 2.33
CA CYS A 73 11.07 -0.63 2.87
C CYS A 73 11.87 -1.79 2.23
N ARG A 74 11.86 -1.90 0.88
CA ARG A 74 13.00 -2.41 0.10
C ARG A 74 13.14 -1.53 -1.15
N ARG A 75 13.57 -0.28 -0.87
CA ARG A 75 13.52 0.93 -1.70
C ARG A 75 13.86 0.70 -3.19
N GLY A 76 12.81 0.63 -4.01
CA GLY A 76 12.85 1.01 -5.42
C GLY A 76 12.70 2.53 -5.56
N PRO A 77 12.70 3.07 -6.80
CA PRO A 77 12.33 4.47 -7.04
C PRO A 77 10.90 4.74 -6.55
N LEU A 78 10.65 5.94 -6.01
CA LEU A 78 9.34 6.40 -5.49
C LEU A 78 8.20 6.03 -6.46
N GLY A 79 7.05 5.54 -5.99
CA GLY A 79 5.96 5.05 -6.85
C GLY A 79 6.05 3.57 -7.23
N TYR A 80 7.18 2.92 -6.96
CA TYR A 80 7.42 1.52 -7.27
C TYR A 80 8.01 0.79 -6.06
N ALA A 81 7.33 -0.29 -5.66
CA ALA A 81 7.83 -1.19 -4.65
C ALA A 81 8.28 -2.51 -5.27
N ILE A 82 9.39 -3.06 -4.76
CA ILE A 82 9.93 -4.33 -5.23
C ILE A 82 9.44 -5.43 -4.28
N VAL A 83 8.59 -6.33 -4.76
CA VAL A 83 8.08 -7.47 -4.01
C VAL A 83 8.42 -8.74 -4.77
N LYS A 84 9.10 -9.69 -4.12
CA LYS A 84 9.42 -11.01 -4.71
C LYS A 84 10.07 -10.89 -6.11
N ASN A 85 11.02 -9.97 -6.27
CA ASN A 85 11.72 -9.64 -7.53
C ASN A 85 10.82 -9.12 -8.67
N GLN A 86 9.59 -8.72 -8.36
CA GLN A 86 8.66 -8.05 -9.26
C GLN A 86 8.45 -6.60 -8.82
N ILE A 87 8.22 -5.73 -9.80
CA ILE A 87 7.85 -4.33 -9.53
C ILE A 87 6.35 -4.25 -9.41
N HIS A 88 5.90 -3.74 -8.27
CA HIS A 88 4.53 -3.37 -8.02
C HIS A 88 4.43 -1.85 -7.98
N LEU A 89 3.45 -1.31 -8.71
CA LEU A 89 3.11 0.09 -8.64
C LEU A 89 2.39 0.35 -7.31
N VAL A 90 2.89 1.29 -6.52
CA VAL A 90 2.23 1.73 -5.28
C VAL A 90 1.28 2.86 -5.68
N PRO A 91 -0.04 2.64 -5.67
CA PRO A 91 -0.99 3.59 -6.25
C PRO A 91 -0.97 4.94 -5.53
N ASP A 92 -0.69 4.98 -4.23
CA ASP A 92 -0.67 6.21 -3.44
C ASP A 92 0.56 7.07 -3.79
N GLU A 93 1.74 6.47 -3.82
CA GLU A 93 2.97 7.13 -4.26
C GLU A 93 2.92 7.50 -5.75
N ALA A 94 2.32 6.67 -6.60
CA ALA A 94 2.15 6.97 -8.02
C ALA A 94 1.25 8.20 -8.25
N ARG A 95 0.18 8.36 -7.46
CA ARG A 95 -0.65 9.57 -7.48
C ARG A 95 0.14 10.79 -7.04
N LEU A 96 0.96 10.66 -6.00
CA LEU A 96 1.83 11.74 -5.54
C LEU A 96 2.82 12.16 -6.64
N VAL A 97 3.51 11.22 -7.27
CA VAL A 97 4.43 11.49 -8.38
C VAL A 97 3.70 12.18 -9.53
N ARG A 98 2.53 11.69 -9.94
CA ARG A 98 1.74 12.33 -11.00
C ARG A 98 1.37 13.78 -10.64
N PHE A 99 0.92 13.99 -9.41
CA PHE A 99 0.55 15.33 -8.93
C PHE A 99 1.75 16.28 -8.92
N VAL A 100 2.92 15.82 -8.48
CA VAL A 100 4.16 16.61 -8.53
C VAL A 100 4.48 17.08 -9.95
N TYR A 101 4.35 16.18 -10.92
CA TYR A 101 4.55 16.46 -12.33
C TYR A 101 3.52 17.46 -12.87
N ASP A 102 2.25 17.34 -12.48
CA ASP A 102 1.18 18.27 -12.86
C ASP A 102 1.43 19.68 -12.28
N VAL A 103 1.78 19.78 -11.00
CA VAL A 103 2.06 21.08 -10.35
C VAL A 103 3.30 21.73 -10.96
N TYR A 104 4.37 20.97 -11.21
CA TYR A 104 5.57 21.52 -11.84
C TYR A 104 5.32 21.97 -13.28
N ALA A 105 4.45 21.27 -14.03
CA ALA A 105 4.06 21.69 -15.38
C ALA A 105 3.25 23.02 -15.39
N LEU A 106 2.66 23.40 -14.25
CA LEU A 106 1.93 24.65 -14.05
C LEU A 106 2.85 25.77 -13.51
N SER A 107 3.65 25.51 -12.49
CA SER A 107 4.50 26.52 -11.85
C SER A 107 5.77 26.84 -12.64
N GLY A 108 6.41 25.82 -13.23
CA GLY A 108 7.69 25.96 -13.91
C GLY A 108 8.87 26.31 -12.98
N ASP A 109 8.71 26.16 -11.66
CA ASP A 109 9.73 26.44 -10.64
C ASP A 109 9.72 25.35 -9.56
N ILE A 110 10.91 24.82 -9.26
CA ILE A 110 11.14 23.80 -8.23
C ILE A 110 10.80 24.33 -6.84
N HIS A 111 11.19 25.56 -6.50
CA HIS A 111 11.03 26.11 -5.15
C HIS A 111 9.57 26.27 -4.77
N THR A 112 8.77 26.83 -5.69
CA THR A 112 7.31 26.93 -5.54
C THR A 112 6.66 25.56 -5.32
N VAL A 113 7.09 24.53 -6.06
CA VAL A 113 6.56 23.16 -5.90
C VAL A 113 6.93 22.57 -4.55
N LEU A 114 8.19 22.72 -4.11
CA LEU A 114 8.63 22.23 -2.80
C LEU A 114 7.84 22.85 -1.66
N GLN A 115 7.69 24.17 -1.68
CA GLN A 115 6.93 24.89 -0.66
C GLN A 115 5.48 24.41 -0.65
N PHE A 116 4.85 24.30 -1.83
CA PHE A 116 3.47 23.83 -1.95
C PHE A 116 3.27 22.40 -1.40
N LEU A 117 4.18 21.47 -1.72
CA LEU A 117 4.11 20.09 -1.26
C LEU A 117 4.34 19.97 0.25
N ASN A 118 5.30 20.72 0.79
CA ASN A 118 5.62 20.71 2.22
C ASN A 118 4.51 21.38 3.04
N THR A 119 3.93 22.49 2.57
CA THR A 119 2.78 23.15 3.22
C THR A 119 1.56 22.23 3.26
N ARG A 120 1.33 21.43 2.21
CA ARG A 120 0.24 20.45 2.18
C ARG A 120 0.56 19.13 2.89
N SER A 121 1.73 19.01 3.52
CA SER A 121 2.20 17.79 4.21
C SER A 121 2.14 16.53 3.34
N MET A 122 2.35 16.69 2.02
CA MET A 122 2.33 15.58 1.07
C MET A 122 3.71 14.94 0.98
N PHE A 123 4.07 14.14 1.97
CA PHE A 123 5.42 13.58 2.09
C PHE A 123 5.61 12.26 1.33
N PRO A 124 6.76 12.04 0.66
CA PRO A 124 7.09 10.81 -0.05
C PRO A 124 7.36 9.62 0.89
N ALA A 125 7.72 9.88 2.16
CA ALA A 125 7.84 8.87 3.19
C ALA A 125 7.31 9.44 4.51
N GLU A 126 6.90 8.56 5.42
CA GLU A 126 6.43 8.91 6.77
C GLU A 126 7.46 9.84 7.43
N HIS A 127 7.11 11.12 7.56
CA HIS A 127 7.93 12.22 8.12
C HIS A 127 9.17 12.70 7.33
N SER A 128 9.31 12.39 6.04
CA SER A 128 10.41 12.93 5.22
C SER A 128 9.92 14.08 4.32
N PRO A 129 10.32 15.34 4.56
CA PRO A 129 9.93 16.46 3.70
C PRO A 129 10.56 16.35 2.30
N TRP A 130 9.95 17.04 1.34
CA TRP A 130 10.54 17.13 0.00
C TRP A 130 11.79 18.00 0.03
N ASN A 131 12.89 17.43 -0.49
CA ASN A 131 14.14 18.14 -0.74
C ASN A 131 14.29 18.47 -2.23
N ARG A 132 15.02 19.54 -2.56
CA ARG A 132 15.32 19.94 -3.95
C ARG A 132 15.97 18.81 -4.75
N GLU A 133 16.96 18.13 -4.16
CA GLU A 133 17.65 17.00 -4.79
C GLU A 133 16.70 15.81 -5.04
N LEU A 134 15.81 15.53 -4.09
CA LEU A 134 14.83 14.46 -4.22
C LEU A 134 13.83 14.76 -5.34
N LEU A 135 13.31 15.99 -5.37
CA LEU A 135 12.39 16.44 -6.41
C LEU A 135 13.05 16.41 -7.79
N TYR A 136 14.29 16.91 -7.90
CA TYR A 136 15.06 16.89 -9.13
C TYR A 136 15.33 15.44 -9.60
N SER A 137 15.68 14.54 -8.67
CA SER A 137 15.84 13.12 -8.95
C SER A 137 14.54 12.48 -9.47
N VAL A 138 13.38 12.84 -8.90
CA VAL A 138 12.07 12.35 -9.33
C VAL A 138 11.68 12.88 -10.72
N LEU A 139 11.87 14.18 -10.97
CA LEU A 139 11.53 14.79 -12.27
C LEU A 139 12.49 14.36 -13.40
N SER A 140 13.75 14.08 -13.06
CA SER A 140 14.75 13.61 -14.02
C SER A 140 14.58 12.14 -14.39
N ASN A 141 14.01 11.32 -13.49
CA ASN A 141 13.97 9.87 -13.65
C ASN A 141 13.02 9.41 -14.78
N PRO A 142 13.53 8.77 -15.84
CA PRO A 142 12.70 8.32 -16.96
C PRO A 142 11.90 7.02 -16.68
N ILE A 143 12.07 6.40 -15.52
CA ILE A 143 11.29 5.20 -15.15
C ILE A 143 9.79 5.51 -15.17
N TYR A 144 9.40 6.72 -14.80
CA TYR A 144 8.01 7.16 -14.74
C TYR A 144 7.29 7.17 -16.09
N ARG A 145 8.02 7.25 -17.21
CA ARG A 145 7.47 7.10 -18.58
C ARG A 145 7.54 5.66 -19.11
N GLY A 146 7.91 4.69 -18.25
CA GLY A 146 8.13 3.30 -18.62
C GLY A 146 9.46 3.03 -19.32
N TRP A 147 10.42 3.97 -19.28
CA TRP A 147 11.75 3.77 -19.87
C TRP A 147 12.82 3.61 -18.80
N LEU A 148 13.42 2.42 -18.74
CA LEU A 148 14.52 2.15 -17.81
C LEU A 148 15.89 2.32 -18.49
N PRO A 149 16.73 3.28 -18.05
CA PRO A 149 18.09 3.45 -18.58
C PRO A 149 18.93 2.19 -18.35
N LYS A 150 19.88 1.90 -19.26
CA LYS A 150 20.74 0.71 -19.18
C LYS A 150 21.56 0.65 -17.88
N THR A 151 21.95 1.79 -17.31
CA THR A 151 22.67 1.91 -16.03
C THR A 151 21.80 1.46 -14.85
N LYS A 152 20.60 2.03 -14.73
CA LYS A 152 19.60 1.62 -13.73
C LYS A 152 19.11 0.20 -13.94
N ARG A 153 19.10 -0.29 -15.19
CA ARG A 153 18.82 -1.69 -15.52
C ARG A 153 19.88 -2.61 -14.94
N LYS A 154 21.18 -2.30 -15.02
CA LYS A 154 22.24 -3.10 -14.39
C LYS A 154 22.12 -3.10 -12.85
N GLU A 155 21.84 -1.95 -12.26
CA GLU A 155 21.66 -1.80 -10.80
C GLU A 155 20.45 -2.60 -10.28
N LEU A 156 19.34 -2.54 -11.01
CA LEU A 156 18.11 -3.26 -10.68
C LEU A 156 18.14 -4.72 -11.14
N ALA A 157 19.02 -5.14 -12.05
CA ALA A 157 19.16 -6.53 -12.50
C ALA A 157 19.46 -7.49 -11.35
N THR A 158 20.24 -7.03 -10.38
CA THR A 158 20.58 -7.79 -9.18
C THR A 158 19.37 -8.02 -8.28
N LYS A 159 18.32 -7.20 -8.42
CA LYS A 159 17.14 -7.18 -7.54
C LYS A 159 15.82 -7.51 -8.25
N LEU A 160 15.84 -7.61 -9.58
CA LEU A 160 14.63 -7.61 -10.38
C LEU A 160 14.75 -8.48 -11.64
N ASP A 161 13.71 -9.29 -11.89
CA ASP A 161 13.59 -10.05 -13.12
C ASP A 161 12.91 -9.23 -14.22
N PHE A 162 13.71 -8.57 -15.06
CA PHE A 162 13.20 -7.78 -16.19
C PHE A 162 12.45 -8.58 -17.25
N ARG A 163 12.56 -9.91 -17.24
CA ARG A 163 11.78 -10.79 -18.15
C ARG A 163 10.30 -10.85 -17.77
N ARG A 164 9.96 -10.53 -16.52
CA ARG A 164 8.59 -10.56 -15.98
C ARG A 164 8.09 -9.19 -15.48
N ALA A 165 8.96 -8.18 -15.42
CA ALA A 165 8.61 -6.85 -14.93
C ALA A 165 7.80 -6.06 -15.97
N VAL A 166 6.50 -5.92 -15.72
CA VAL A 166 5.64 -4.97 -16.46
C VAL A 166 5.78 -3.60 -15.81
N PHE A 167 6.52 -2.70 -16.46
CA PHE A 167 6.61 -1.30 -16.02
C PHE A 167 5.36 -0.56 -16.47
N GLN A 168 4.44 -0.30 -15.55
CA GLN A 168 3.32 0.60 -15.82
C GLN A 168 3.83 2.04 -15.79
N PRO A 169 3.66 2.82 -16.88
CA PRO A 169 4.03 4.23 -16.90
C PRO A 169 3.09 5.02 -15.97
N ILE A 170 3.65 5.82 -15.08
CA ILE A 170 2.90 6.72 -14.19
C ILE A 170 2.56 8.04 -14.91
N VAL A 171 3.46 8.49 -15.77
CA VAL A 171 3.38 9.79 -16.45
C VAL A 171 3.37 9.59 -17.96
N SER A 172 2.58 10.40 -18.67
CA SER A 172 2.53 10.37 -20.13
C SER A 172 3.85 10.88 -20.73
N ARG A 173 4.18 10.40 -21.95
CA ARG A 173 5.39 10.84 -22.67
C ARG A 173 5.41 12.35 -22.90
N GLU A 174 4.25 12.93 -23.18
CA GLU A 174 4.09 14.37 -23.43
C GLU A 174 4.40 15.18 -22.18
N LEU A 175 3.83 14.79 -21.04
CA LEU A 175 4.01 15.49 -19.78
C LEU A 175 5.48 15.43 -19.35
N TYR A 176 6.12 14.27 -19.43
CA TYR A 176 7.55 14.13 -19.16
C TYR A 176 8.41 15.03 -20.06
N SER A 177 8.07 15.11 -21.35
CA SER A 177 8.82 15.93 -22.31
C SER A 177 8.69 17.42 -21.99
N ARG A 178 7.48 17.88 -21.63
CA ARG A 178 7.20 19.26 -21.20
C ARG A 178 8.01 19.63 -19.95
N VAL A 179 8.01 18.77 -18.94
CA VAL A 179 8.78 18.97 -17.70
C VAL A 179 10.28 19.06 -17.97
N ARG A 180 10.82 18.20 -18.85
CA ARG A 180 12.24 18.27 -19.25
C ARG A 180 12.60 19.59 -19.93
N THR A 181 11.73 20.12 -20.77
CA THR A 181 11.95 21.44 -21.41
C THR A 181 11.95 22.56 -20.37
N LEU A 182 11.09 22.48 -19.35
CA LEU A 182 11.06 23.46 -18.25
C LEU A 182 12.33 23.39 -17.40
N LEU A 183 12.75 22.18 -16.99
CA LEU A 183 13.99 21.97 -16.24
C LEU A 183 15.22 22.53 -16.98
N ALA A 184 15.31 22.30 -18.30
CA ALA A 184 16.42 22.82 -19.10
C ALA A 184 16.42 24.36 -19.20
N ARG A 185 15.27 25.01 -19.06
CA ARG A 185 15.17 26.49 -19.01
C ARG A 185 15.56 27.03 -17.65
N GLU A 186 15.15 26.34 -16.59
CA GLU A 186 15.47 26.69 -15.20
C GLU A 186 16.98 26.61 -14.95
N GLN A 187 17.64 25.54 -15.41
CA GLN A 187 19.11 25.41 -15.31
C GLN A 187 19.87 26.57 -15.94
N ARG A 188 19.41 27.09 -17.07
CA ARG A 188 20.05 28.26 -17.72
C ARG A 188 19.86 29.56 -16.93
N ARG A 189 18.81 29.66 -16.11
CA ARG A 189 18.57 30.83 -15.25
C ARG A 189 19.46 30.81 -14.01
N ASP A 190 19.66 29.63 -13.42
CA ASP A 190 20.53 29.48 -12.24
C ASP A 190 22.02 29.69 -12.58
N GLU A 191 22.41 29.53 -13.85
CA GLU A 191 23.79 29.72 -14.34
C GLU A 191 24.12 31.15 -14.80
N SER A 192 23.14 32.07 -14.83
CA SER A 192 23.30 33.48 -15.24
C SER A 192 23.34 34.41 -14.03
#